data_AF-A0A7C5I8B7-F1
#
_entry.id   AF-A0A7C5I8B7-F1
#
_cell.length_a   1.000
_cell.length_b   1.000
_cell.length_c   1.000
_cell.angle_alpha   90.00
_cell.angle_beta   90.00
_cell.angle_gamma   90.00
#
_symmetry.space_group_name_H-M   'P 1'
#
loop_
_entity.id
_entity.type
_entity.pdbx_description
1 polymer ?
#
loop_
_entity_poly.entity_id
_entity_poly.type
_entity_poly.pdbx_seq_one_letter_code
_entity_poly.pdbx_strand_id
1 'polypeptide(L)'
;MKRTQIYLDDQLWAELHALAARTGATVSELLRRAAREKYLAAAPDRVQAFRNSVGLWKNRAAIASGASHVRSLRRGERVKEE
;
A
#
# COMPACT_ATOMS: atom_id res chain seq x y z
N MET A 1 -1.65 25.29 11.92
CA MET A 1 -1.30 24.07 12.70
C MET A 1 -1.81 24.22 14.13
N LYS A 2 -2.24 23.15 14.79
CA LYS A 2 -2.57 23.16 16.23
C LYS A 2 -1.37 22.62 17.01
N ARG A 3 -0.93 23.31 18.06
CA ARG A 3 0.17 22.86 18.93
C ARG A 3 -0.40 21.88 19.96
N THR A 4 0.12 20.66 19.97
CA THR A 4 -0.25 19.62 20.92
C THR A 4 0.99 19.17 21.67
N GLN A 5 0.90 19.06 22.99
CA GLN A 5 1.97 18.52 23.82
C GLN A 5 1.83 16.99 23.86
N ILE A 6 2.94 16.29 23.64
CA ILE A 6 3.00 14.83 23.60
C ILE A 6 4.15 14.44 24.52
N TYR A 7 3.92 13.47 25.39
CA TYR A 7 4.97 12.90 26.23
C TYR A 7 5.61 11.73 25.50
N LEU A 8 6.94 11.70 25.48
CA LEU A 8 7.76 10.66 24.89
C LEU A 8 8.72 10.18 25.97
N ASP A 9 9.02 8.89 25.99
CA ASP A 9 10.11 8.40 26.83
C ASP A 9 11.48 8.86 26.29
N ASP A 10 12.49 8.82 27.16
CA ASP A 10 13.83 9.31 26.85
C ASP A 10 14.49 8.56 25.68
N GLN A 11 14.21 7.26 25.55
CA GLN A 11 14.77 6.43 24.48
C GLN A 11 14.19 6.85 23.13
N LEU A 12 12.86 6.97 23.02
CA LEU A 12 12.16 7.41 21.82
C LEU A 12 12.56 8.84 21.45
N TRP A 13 12.75 9.72 22.44
CA TRP A 13 13.23 11.07 22.22
C TRP A 13 14.64 11.09 21.60
N ALA A 14 15.56 10.31 22.15
CA ALA A 14 16.93 10.19 21.63
C ALA A 14 16.98 9.67 20.19
N GLU A 15 16.22 8.61 19.90
CA GLU A 15 16.12 8.02 18.55
C GLU A 15 15.54 9.01 17.53
N LEU A 16 14.48 9.75 17.89
CA LEU A 16 13.91 10.77 17.01
C LEU A 16 14.89 11.90 16.72
N HIS A 17 15.69 12.30 17.71
CA HIS A 17 16.74 13.30 17.53
C HIS A 17 17.87 12.82 16.62
N ALA A 18 18.32 11.58 16.78
CA ALA A 18 19.32 10.98 15.91
C ALA A 18 18.80 10.88 14.46
N LEU A 19 17.54 10.46 14.29
CA LEU A 19 16.91 10.37 12.98
C LEU A 19 16.74 11.76 12.33
N ALA A 20 16.34 12.76 13.11
CA ALA A 20 16.22 14.15 12.66
C ALA A 20 17.55 14.69 12.13
N ALA A 21 18.64 14.48 12.88
CA ALA A 21 19.99 14.87 12.47
C ALA A 21 20.43 14.19 11.16
N ARG A 22 20.17 12.88 11.03
CA ARG A 22 20.52 12.10 9.83
C ARG A 22 19.73 12.49 8.59
N THR A 23 18.48 12.91 8.74
CA THR A 23 17.56 13.17 7.62
C THR A 23 17.40 14.65 7.29
N GLY A 24 17.98 15.56 8.08
CA GLY A 24 17.76 17.01 7.95
C GLY A 24 16.33 17.44 8.26
N ALA A 25 15.55 16.60 8.93
CA ALA A 25 14.17 16.88 9.33
C ALA A 25 14.11 17.32 10.80
N THR A 26 12.97 17.90 11.21
CA THR A 26 12.71 18.19 12.63
C THR A 26 11.97 17.02 13.28
N VAL A 27 12.12 16.84 14.59
CA VAL A 27 11.35 15.83 15.36
C VAL A 27 9.84 16.01 15.16
N SER A 28 9.37 17.26 15.12
CA SER A 28 7.97 17.57 14.85
C SER A 28 7.52 17.13 13.45
N GLU A 29 8.40 17.21 12.44
CA GLU A 29 8.10 16.74 11.08
C GLU A 29 8.04 15.22 11.03
N LEU A 30 8.97 14.53 11.70
CA LEU A 30 8.98 13.07 11.79
C LEU A 30 7.69 12.54 12.45
N LEU A 31 7.30 13.12 13.59
CA LEU A 31 6.06 12.75 14.28
C LEU A 31 4.82 13.03 13.42
N ARG A 32 4.79 14.14 12.68
CA ARG A 32 3.69 14.43 11.75
C ARG A 32 3.61 13.43 10.62
N ARG A 33 4.72 13.05 10.01
CA ARG A 33 4.75 12.03 8.94
C ARG A 33 4.26 10.70 9.47
N ALA A 34 4.78 10.25 10.61
CA ALA A 34 4.35 9.00 11.24
C ALA A 34 2.86 9.03 11.61
N ALA A 35 2.36 10.13 12.17
CA ALA A 35 0.94 10.28 12.51
C ALA A 35 0.05 10.30 11.27
N ARG A 36 0.46 11.00 10.20
CA ARG A 36 -0.26 10.97 8.93
C ARG A 36 -0.25 9.57 8.34
N GLU A 37 0.88 8.90 8.31
CA GLU A 37 0.96 7.54 7.78
C GLU A 37 0.10 6.57 8.60
N LYS A 38 0.09 6.67 9.93
CA LYS A 38 -0.66 5.75 10.78
C LYS A 38 -2.17 6.00 10.76
N TYR A 39 -2.60 7.27 10.78
CA TYR A 39 -3.99 7.65 10.99
C TYR A 39 -4.67 8.25 9.76
N LEU A 40 -3.90 8.72 8.77
CA LEU A 40 -4.41 9.37 7.55
C LEU A 40 -3.93 8.72 6.25
N ALA A 41 -2.98 7.78 6.28
CA ALA A 41 -2.86 6.84 5.18
C ALA A 41 -4.14 6.04 5.24
N ALA A 42 -5.09 6.41 4.37
CA ALA A 42 -6.19 5.55 4.05
C ALA A 42 -5.56 4.17 3.82
N ALA A 43 -5.96 3.17 4.62
CA ALA A 43 -5.86 1.80 4.14
C ALA A 43 -6.40 1.88 2.71
N PRO A 44 -5.56 1.68 1.67
CA PRO A 44 -5.80 2.18 0.32
C PRO A 44 -7.23 1.85 0.02
N ASP A 45 -8.11 2.86 -0.09
CA ASP A 45 -9.55 2.70 0.13
C ASP A 45 -9.95 1.42 -0.58
N ARG A 46 -10.07 0.33 0.21
CA ARG A 46 -10.03 -1.00 -0.40
C ARG A 46 -11.24 -1.11 -1.30
N VAL A 47 -12.32 -0.42 -0.91
CA VAL A 47 -13.52 -0.24 -1.68
C VAL A 47 -13.26 0.53 -2.97
N GLN A 48 -12.50 1.63 -2.96
CA GLN A 48 -12.14 2.34 -4.19
C GLN A 48 -11.20 1.54 -5.10
N ALA A 49 -10.20 0.86 -4.56
CA ALA A 49 -9.32 -0.03 -5.32
C ALA A 49 -10.13 -1.19 -5.94
N PHE A 50 -11.05 -1.79 -5.17
CA PHE A 50 -11.99 -2.78 -5.68
C PHE A 50 -12.89 -2.20 -6.76
N ARG A 51 -13.53 -1.04 -6.53
CA ARG A 51 -14.37 -0.35 -7.52
C ARG A 51 -13.62 -0.08 -8.83
N ASN A 52 -12.36 0.35 -8.75
CA ASN A 52 -11.52 0.59 -9.92
C ASN A 52 -11.12 -0.71 -10.65
N SER A 53 -11.12 -1.84 -9.95
CA SER A 53 -10.85 -3.16 -10.55
C SER A 53 -12.11 -3.80 -11.18
N VAL A 54 -13.31 -3.43 -10.72
CA VAL A 54 -14.57 -3.92 -11.30
C VAL A 54 -14.68 -3.43 -12.74
N GLY A 55 -14.81 -4.38 -13.68
CA GLY A 55 -14.96 -4.05 -15.10
C GLY A 55 -13.64 -3.90 -15.87
N LEU A 56 -12.48 -4.12 -15.23
CA LEU A 56 -11.15 -4.13 -15.89
C LEU A 56 -11.11 -5.03 -17.14
N TRP A 57 -11.90 -6.11 -17.13
CA TRP A 57 -11.98 -7.09 -18.21
C TRP A 57 -13.17 -6.90 -19.16
N LYS A 58 -14.06 -5.93 -18.90
CA LYS A 58 -15.35 -5.77 -19.62
C LYS A 58 -15.16 -5.36 -21.08
N ASN A 59 -14.15 -4.55 -21.38
CA ASN A 59 -13.91 -3.97 -22.72
C ASN A 59 -12.53 -4.33 -23.29
N ARG A 60 -11.95 -5.46 -22.87
CA ARG A 60 -10.61 -5.85 -23.32
C ARG A 60 -10.68 -6.44 -24.74
N ALA A 61 -10.55 -5.58 -25.76
CA ALA A 61 -10.59 -5.94 -27.17
C ALA A 61 -9.54 -7.00 -27.58
N ALA A 62 -8.44 -7.11 -26.84
CA ALA A 62 -7.41 -8.12 -27.04
C ALA A 62 -7.83 -9.55 -26.61
N ILE A 63 -9.01 -9.71 -26.01
CA ILE A 63 -9.56 -11.02 -25.62
C ILE A 63 -10.84 -11.27 -26.39
N ALA A 64 -10.78 -12.19 -27.36
CA ALA A 64 -11.93 -12.59 -28.16
C ALA A 64 -13.08 -13.18 -27.32
N SER A 65 -12.75 -13.96 -26.29
CA SER A 65 -13.71 -14.40 -25.26
C SER A 65 -12.98 -14.73 -23.96
N GLY A 66 -13.59 -14.42 -22.82
CA GLY A 66 -13.02 -14.74 -21.50
C GLY A 66 -12.77 -16.24 -21.33
N ALA A 67 -13.67 -17.09 -21.84
CA ALA A 67 -13.53 -18.54 -21.78
C ALA A 67 -12.35 -19.06 -22.62
N SER A 68 -12.17 -18.53 -23.83
CA SER A 68 -11.06 -18.91 -24.72
C SER A 68 -9.71 -18.46 -24.14
N HIS A 69 -9.67 -17.27 -23.54
CA HIS A 69 -8.48 -16.77 -22.86
C HIS A 69 -8.07 -17.65 -21.67
N VAL A 70 -9.02 -18.00 -20.79
CA VAL A 70 -8.76 -18.90 -19.65
C VAL A 70 -8.30 -20.28 -20.12
N ARG A 71 -8.90 -20.85 -21.18
CA ARG A 71 -8.45 -22.13 -21.75
C ARG A 71 -7.02 -22.07 -22.29
N SER A 72 -6.62 -20.96 -22.91
CA SER A 72 -5.25 -20.79 -23.44
C SER A 72 -4.19 -20.70 -22.34
N LEU A 73 -4.55 -20.13 -21.17
CA LEU A 73 -3.71 -20.09 -19.98
C LEU A 73 -3.62 -21.45 -19.28
N ARG A 74 -4.66 -22.28 -19.42
CA ARG A 74 -4.74 -23.62 -18.83
C ARG A 74 -4.01 -24.70 -19.62
N ARG A 75 -3.03 -24.33 -20.46
CA ARG A 75 -2.08 -25.26 -21.08
C ARG A 75 -1.10 -25.79 -20.02
N GLY A 76 -1.63 -26.50 -19.03
CA GLY A 76 -0.86 -27.44 -18.24
C GLY A 76 -0.79 -28.73 -19.05
N GLU A 77 0.42 -29.24 -19.26
CA GLU A 77 0.60 -30.64 -19.58
C GLU A 77 -0.03 -31.44 -18.44
N ARG A 78 -0.95 -32.37 -18.77
CA ARG A 78 -1.34 -33.37 -17.77
C ARG A 78 -0.06 -34.13 -17.43
N VAL A 79 0.35 -34.09 -16.16
CA VAL A 79 1.32 -35.07 -15.67
C VAL A 79 0.68 -36.44 -15.93
N LYS A 80 1.28 -37.21 -16.83
CA LYS A 80 0.91 -38.62 -17.01
C LYS A 80 1.41 -39.34 -15.77
N GLU A 81 0.49 -39.84 -14.95
CA GLU A 81 0.81 -40.89 -13.99
C GLU A 81 1.13 -42.18 -14.76
N GLU A 82 2.04 -42.95 -14.17
CA GLU A 82 2.84 -44.05 -14.74
C GLU A 82 2.07 -45.14 -15.50
#